data_AF-A0AB40AB05-F1
#
_entry.id   AF-A0AB40AB05-F1
#
_cell.length_a   1.000
_cell.length_b   1.000
_cell.length_c   1.000
_cell.angle_alpha   90.00
_cell.angle_beta   90.00
_cell.angle_gamma   90.00
#
_symmetry.space_group_name_H-M   'P 1'
#
loop_
_entity.id
_entity.type
_entity.pdbx_description
1 polymer ?
#
loop_
_entity_poly.entity_id
_entity_poly.type
_entity_poly.pdbx_seq_one_letter_code
_entity_poly.pdbx_strand_id
1 'polypeptide(L)'
;MYGPGVRVGNWLETALSEEMRVSEMKKRRESGNLLLDRTRAVYDRFYQETVLGPPQDVLAFGALVQLRPVKINVCRQQDIDQNLVLSVVITQEGLHRNCHTINEMCDLSVAPAPHPSLRSSFRIVSPNDDDRSGQYLAYGEKFRLQTLEPADEPMYLFSGPKRLNLSLPVEKTFYTTKHGEVTLPLGLVSHKNCGPSARVPSSHTHFFCAHKDPDLRFESEGKTIPVNYPLLIVHAVTNRNLAVENVVANTLFGPEFQVSVETYKNVYKRETWKNQWKFTY
;
A
#
# COMPACT_ATOMS: atom_id res chain seq x y z
N MET A 1 -5.74 -10.99 47.33
CA MET A 1 -4.71 -11.75 46.59
C MET A 1 -3.37 -11.16 46.99
N TYR A 2 -2.47 -11.92 47.63
CA TYR A 2 -1.19 -11.41 48.14
C TYR A 2 -0.16 -11.39 47.00
N GLY A 3 0.71 -10.36 46.96
CA GLY A 3 1.78 -10.26 45.95
C GLY A 3 2.98 -11.17 46.24
N PRO A 4 3.90 -11.36 45.28
CA PRO A 4 5.06 -12.26 45.41
C PRO A 4 6.05 -11.89 46.52
N GLY A 5 5.98 -10.66 47.05
CA GLY A 5 6.77 -10.23 48.21
C GLY A 5 6.27 -10.72 49.57
N VAL A 6 5.08 -11.35 49.63
CA VAL A 6 4.47 -11.85 50.86
C VAL A 6 4.52 -13.37 50.87
N ARG A 7 5.13 -13.97 51.89
CA ARG A 7 5.34 -15.43 52.00
C ARG A 7 4.06 -16.16 52.42
N VAL A 8 3.06 -16.17 51.55
CA VAL A 8 1.75 -16.81 51.78
C VAL A 8 1.38 -17.67 50.57
N GLY A 9 0.98 -18.92 50.80
CA GLY A 9 0.57 -19.86 49.75
C GLY A 9 1.72 -20.26 48.81
N ASN A 10 1.45 -20.33 47.50
CA ASN A 10 2.44 -20.66 46.45
C ASN A 10 3.38 -19.47 46.13
N TRP A 11 3.82 -18.75 47.16
CA TRP A 11 4.66 -17.57 47.02
C TRP A 11 5.99 -17.88 46.32
N LEU A 12 6.58 -19.05 46.60
CA LEU A 12 7.85 -19.47 46.03
C LEU A 12 7.76 -19.71 44.52
N GLU A 13 6.72 -20.43 44.08
CA GLU A 13 6.46 -20.66 42.64
C GLU A 13 6.20 -19.34 41.91
N THR A 14 5.44 -18.44 42.54
CA THR A 14 5.14 -17.11 41.98
C THR A 14 6.41 -16.27 41.85
N ALA A 15 7.28 -16.28 42.87
CA ALA A 15 8.55 -15.56 42.86
C ALA A 15 9.53 -16.12 41.81
N LEU A 16 9.66 -17.44 41.73
CA LEU A 16 10.53 -18.10 40.74
C LEU A 16 10.03 -17.87 39.31
N SER A 17 8.71 -17.94 39.08
CA SER A 17 8.11 -17.65 37.77
C SER A 17 8.41 -16.21 37.32
N GLU A 18 8.30 -15.26 38.25
CA GLU A 18 8.61 -13.86 37.97
C GLU A 18 10.10 -13.64 37.69
N GLU A 19 11.00 -14.29 38.44
CA GLU A 19 12.45 -14.24 38.18
C GLU A 19 12.81 -14.82 36.81
N MET A 20 12.23 -15.98 36.44
CA MET A 20 12.41 -16.57 35.11
C MET A 20 11.90 -15.64 34.02
N ARG A 21 10.71 -15.05 34.19
CA ARG A 21 10.12 -14.08 33.25
C ARG A 21 11.03 -12.86 33.06
N VAL A 22 11.58 -12.30 34.13
CA VAL A 22 12.51 -11.17 34.08
C VAL A 22 13.82 -11.56 33.40
N SER A 23 14.38 -12.73 33.70
CA SER A 23 15.59 -13.25 33.07
C SER A 23 15.41 -13.46 31.57
N GLU A 24 14.29 -14.04 31.15
CA GLU A 24 13.95 -14.22 29.74
C GLU A 24 13.79 -12.87 29.03
N MET A 25 13.09 -11.90 29.66
CA MET A 25 12.96 -10.55 29.12
C MET A 25 14.32 -9.85 28.96
N LYS A 26 15.26 -10.04 29.90
CA LYS A 26 16.63 -9.52 29.77
C LYS A 26 17.36 -10.14 28.59
N LYS A 27 17.34 -11.47 28.46
CA LYS A 27 17.94 -12.18 27.31
C LYS A 27 17.34 -11.73 25.97
N ARG A 28 16.02 -11.55 25.90
CA ARG A 28 15.33 -11.04 24.70
C ARG A 28 15.69 -9.59 24.38
N ARG A 29 15.90 -8.75 25.40
CA ARG A 29 16.38 -7.36 25.24
C ARG A 29 17.82 -7.32 24.75
N GLU A 30 18.71 -8.12 25.32
CA GLU A 30 20.12 -8.21 24.92
C GLU A 30 20.28 -8.74 23.49
N SER A 31 19.38 -9.61 23.04
CA SER A 31 19.35 -10.10 21.66
C SER A 31 18.64 -9.17 20.67
N GLY A 32 18.09 -8.03 21.10
CA GLY A 32 17.41 -7.06 20.22
C GLY A 32 16.14 -7.60 19.54
N ASN A 33 15.55 -8.68 20.07
CA ASN A 33 14.46 -9.41 19.44
C ASN A 33 13.09 -9.11 20.05
N LEU A 34 12.97 -8.05 20.85
CA LEU A 34 11.69 -7.63 21.41
C LEU A 34 10.79 -7.07 20.30
N LEU A 35 9.48 -7.31 20.41
CA LEU A 35 8.50 -6.75 19.49
C LEU A 35 8.60 -5.22 19.39
N LEU A 36 8.88 -4.55 20.51
CA LEU A 36 9.09 -3.10 20.55
C LEU A 36 10.26 -2.65 19.66
N ASP A 37 11.38 -3.38 19.68
CA ASP A 37 12.57 -3.06 18.89
C ASP A 37 12.30 -3.31 17.40
N ARG A 38 11.59 -4.40 17.08
CA ARG A 38 11.16 -4.69 15.70
C ARG A 38 10.22 -3.63 15.14
N THR A 39 9.24 -3.22 15.96
CA THR A 39 8.30 -2.15 15.61
C THR A 39 9.06 -0.85 15.38
N ARG A 40 9.97 -0.45 16.27
CA ARG A 40 10.80 0.75 16.08
C ARG A 40 11.59 0.71 14.78
N ALA A 41 12.26 -0.40 14.49
CA ALA A 41 13.01 -0.56 13.24
C ALA A 41 12.12 -0.41 11.99
N VAL A 42 10.90 -0.96 12.02
CA VAL A 42 9.91 -0.74 10.95
C VAL A 42 9.51 0.71 10.85
N TYR A 43 9.20 1.38 11.96
CA TYR A 43 8.80 2.79 11.96
C TYR A 43 9.90 3.68 11.40
N ASP A 44 11.12 3.54 11.90
CA ASP A 44 12.28 4.32 11.48
C ASP A 44 12.53 4.15 9.97
N ARG A 45 12.33 2.93 9.45
CA ARG A 45 12.50 2.66 8.03
C ARG A 45 11.34 3.19 7.18
N PHE A 46 10.10 2.87 7.52
CA PHE A 46 8.93 3.21 6.69
C PHE A 46 8.65 4.72 6.66
N TYR A 47 8.95 5.44 7.75
CA TYR A 47 8.82 6.90 7.84
C TYR A 47 10.10 7.66 7.47
N GLN A 48 11.14 6.98 7.00
CA GLN A 48 12.31 7.66 6.46
C GLN A 48 11.87 8.62 5.36
N GLU A 49 12.16 9.90 5.55
CA GLU A 49 11.76 10.96 4.63
C GLU A 49 12.42 10.78 3.26
N THR A 50 11.65 11.06 2.23
CA THR A 50 12.07 10.92 0.82
C THR A 50 11.82 12.21 0.08
N VAL A 51 12.81 12.70 -0.65
CA VAL A 51 12.62 13.86 -1.52
C VAL A 51 11.91 13.39 -2.79
N LEU A 52 10.70 13.91 -3.03
CA LEU A 52 9.97 13.68 -4.28
C LEU A 52 10.73 14.37 -5.44
N GLY A 53 10.46 13.93 -6.67
CA GLY A 53 11.09 14.55 -7.85
C GLY A 53 10.82 16.06 -7.92
N PRO A 54 11.59 16.82 -8.71
CA PRO A 54 11.30 18.24 -8.90
C PRO A 54 9.84 18.40 -9.36
N PRO A 55 9.10 19.41 -8.87
CA PRO A 55 7.71 19.60 -9.24
C PRO A 55 7.61 19.81 -10.75
N GLN A 56 6.92 18.88 -11.40
CA GLN A 56 6.63 18.92 -12.83
C GLN A 56 5.13 19.12 -13.03
N ASP A 57 4.76 19.79 -14.11
CA ASP A 57 3.35 19.96 -14.50
C ASP A 57 2.77 18.69 -15.11
N VAL A 58 3.64 17.83 -15.66
CA VAL A 58 3.28 16.64 -16.42
C VAL A 58 3.96 15.42 -15.83
N LEU A 59 3.23 14.31 -15.79
CA LEU A 59 3.73 13.04 -15.28
C LEU A 59 4.73 12.42 -16.27
N ALA A 60 5.86 11.92 -15.76
CA ALA A 60 6.88 11.28 -16.56
C ALA A 60 7.31 9.92 -15.97
N PHE A 61 7.82 9.03 -16.82
CA PHE A 61 8.51 7.84 -16.37
C PHE A 61 9.78 8.22 -15.58
N GLY A 62 10.11 7.43 -14.57
CA GLY A 62 11.19 7.69 -13.62
C GLY A 62 10.81 8.66 -12.49
N ALA A 63 9.68 9.36 -12.58
CA ALA A 63 9.23 10.30 -11.56
C ALA A 63 8.87 9.58 -10.25
N LEU A 64 9.26 10.19 -9.13
CA LEU A 64 8.88 9.78 -7.79
C LEU A 64 7.68 10.61 -7.32
N VAL A 65 6.55 9.93 -7.08
CA VAL A 65 5.25 10.56 -6.84
C VAL A 65 4.53 9.92 -5.65
N GLN A 66 3.55 10.66 -5.13
CA GLN A 66 2.55 10.16 -4.20
C GLN A 66 1.19 10.03 -4.90
N LEU A 67 0.41 9.02 -4.52
CA LEU A 67 -0.94 8.81 -5.04
C LEU A 67 -1.96 9.25 -3.99
N ARG A 68 -2.71 10.32 -4.27
CA ARG A 68 -3.72 10.86 -3.36
C ARG A 68 -5.13 10.61 -3.88
N PRO A 69 -6.06 10.08 -3.06
CA PRO A 69 -7.47 10.13 -3.42
C PRO A 69 -7.93 11.59 -3.48
N VAL A 70 -8.80 11.92 -4.43
CA VAL A 70 -9.22 13.31 -4.65
C VAL A 70 -10.18 13.77 -3.55
N LYS A 71 -11.06 12.87 -3.09
CA LYS A 71 -11.99 13.09 -1.98
C LYS A 71 -12.20 11.78 -1.26
N ILE A 72 -12.40 11.84 0.06
CA ILE A 72 -12.85 10.70 0.85
C ILE A 72 -14.13 11.13 1.58
N ASN A 73 -15.28 10.62 1.12
CA ASN A 73 -16.57 10.91 1.75
C ASN A 73 -16.89 9.85 2.79
N VAL A 74 -16.10 9.83 3.86
CA VAL A 74 -16.26 8.90 4.99
C VAL A 74 -16.54 9.73 6.24
N CYS A 75 -17.79 9.67 6.70
CA CYS A 75 -18.30 10.33 7.91
C CYS A 75 -18.55 11.85 7.82
N ARG A 76 -19.55 12.31 8.58
CA ARG A 76 -20.03 13.70 8.69
C ARG A 76 -19.02 14.69 9.32
N GLN A 77 -17.74 14.33 9.39
CA GLN A 77 -16.68 15.21 9.88
C GLN A 77 -16.14 16.04 8.73
N GLN A 78 -16.13 17.35 8.96
CA GLN A 78 -15.70 18.39 8.04
C GLN A 78 -14.28 18.15 7.52
N ASP A 79 -14.03 18.71 6.34
CA ASP A 79 -12.78 18.76 5.56
C ASP A 79 -11.52 19.04 6.40
N ILE A 80 -11.02 18.05 7.13
CA ILE A 80 -9.62 18.05 7.56
C ILE A 80 -8.85 17.42 6.41
N ASP A 81 -8.10 18.24 5.68
CA ASP A 81 -7.16 17.81 4.64
C ASP A 81 -6.02 17.02 5.30
N GLN A 82 -6.28 15.74 5.64
CA GLN A 82 -5.33 14.87 6.33
C GLN A 82 -4.15 14.42 5.44
N ASN A 83 -3.96 15.07 4.28
CA ASN A 83 -2.99 14.71 3.26
C ASN A 83 -2.88 13.19 3.07
N LEU A 84 -4.03 12.59 2.72
CA LEU A 84 -4.15 11.14 2.61
C LEU A 84 -3.46 10.65 1.34
N VAL A 85 -2.61 9.63 1.47
CA VAL A 85 -1.79 9.09 0.39
C VAL A 85 -1.82 7.56 0.46
N LEU A 86 -1.78 6.89 -0.70
CA LEU A 86 -1.53 5.46 -0.78
C LEU A 86 -0.20 5.13 -0.08
N SER A 87 -0.21 4.22 0.87
CA SER A 87 0.95 3.88 1.69
C SER A 87 1.11 2.38 1.83
N VAL A 88 2.37 1.93 1.91
CA VAL A 88 2.75 0.55 2.19
C VAL A 88 2.68 0.30 3.69
N VAL A 89 2.14 -0.86 4.07
CA VAL A 89 1.93 -1.28 5.45
C VAL A 89 2.53 -2.66 5.66
N ILE A 90 3.35 -2.84 6.68
CA ILE A 90 3.80 -4.19 7.05
C ILE A 90 2.66 -4.96 7.71
N THR A 91 2.46 -6.22 7.31
CA THR A 91 1.48 -7.11 7.94
C THR A 91 2.00 -7.60 9.31
N GLN A 92 1.08 -8.12 10.14
CA GLN A 92 1.47 -8.75 11.41
C GLN A 92 2.43 -9.94 11.19
N GLU A 93 2.23 -10.70 10.11
CA GLU A 93 3.11 -11.79 9.75
C GLU A 93 4.52 -11.32 9.39
N GLY A 94 4.62 -10.25 8.57
CA GLY A 94 5.91 -9.63 8.25
C GLY A 94 6.66 -9.15 9.50
N LEU A 95 5.94 -8.55 10.46
CA LEU A 95 6.52 -8.12 11.74
C LEU A 95 6.99 -9.30 12.60
N HIS A 96 6.20 -10.38 12.67
CA HIS A 96 6.57 -11.60 13.42
C HIS A 96 7.80 -12.29 12.83
N ARG A 97 7.92 -12.28 11.50
CA ARG A 97 9.08 -12.81 10.76
C ARG A 97 10.29 -11.88 10.75
N ASN A 98 10.25 -10.79 11.52
CA ASN A 98 11.35 -9.85 11.67
C ASN A 98 11.74 -9.14 10.35
N CYS A 99 10.74 -8.82 9.53
CA CYS A 99 10.96 -8.02 8.34
C CYS A 99 10.91 -6.54 8.68
N HIS A 100 11.91 -5.79 8.24
CA HIS A 100 12.02 -4.35 8.50
C HIS A 100 12.00 -3.50 7.21
N THR A 101 12.10 -4.14 6.05
CA THR A 101 12.05 -3.51 4.73
C THR A 101 10.73 -3.82 4.04
N ILE A 102 10.38 -3.03 3.03
CA ILE A 102 9.23 -3.30 2.16
C ILE A 102 9.46 -4.64 1.45
N ASN A 103 8.44 -5.50 1.41
CA ASN A 103 8.50 -6.82 0.79
C ASN A 103 7.08 -7.34 0.47
N GLU A 104 6.98 -8.57 -0.03
CA GLU A 104 5.69 -9.19 -0.41
C GLU A 104 4.72 -9.43 0.76
N MET A 105 5.19 -9.39 2.02
CA MET A 105 4.34 -9.45 3.22
C MET A 105 3.91 -8.04 3.68
N CYS A 106 3.92 -7.07 2.77
CA CYS A 106 3.35 -5.76 2.99
C CYS A 106 2.04 -5.62 2.21
N ASP A 107 1.06 -5.03 2.88
CA ASP A 107 -0.21 -4.60 2.32
C ASP A 107 -0.13 -3.13 1.88
N LEU A 108 -1.20 -2.67 1.23
CA LEU A 108 -1.40 -1.26 0.90
C LEU A 108 -2.63 -0.72 1.64
N SER A 109 -2.55 0.54 2.05
CA SER A 109 -3.63 1.30 2.68
C SER A 109 -3.59 2.74 2.18
N VAL A 110 -4.60 3.55 2.52
CA VAL A 110 -4.53 5.01 2.40
C VAL A 110 -4.40 5.58 3.80
N ALA A 111 -3.34 6.36 4.00
CA ALA A 111 -2.95 6.86 5.31
C ALA A 111 -2.59 8.35 5.26
N PRO A 112 -2.69 9.06 6.39
CA PRO A 112 -2.12 10.40 6.51
C PRO A 112 -0.60 10.37 6.27
N ALA A 113 -0.12 11.25 5.40
CA ALA A 113 1.29 11.41 5.10
C ALA A 113 1.67 12.90 5.13
N PRO A 114 2.04 13.46 6.30
CA PRO A 114 2.39 14.88 6.40
C PRO A 114 3.63 15.23 5.58
N HIS A 115 4.60 14.31 5.54
CA HIS A 115 5.81 14.41 4.72
C HIS A 115 5.92 13.18 3.83
N PRO A 116 6.51 13.30 2.63
CA PRO A 116 6.79 12.14 1.80
C PRO A 116 7.83 11.23 2.46
N SER A 117 7.50 9.95 2.54
CA SER A 117 8.30 8.91 3.17
C SER A 117 8.38 7.67 2.29
N LEU A 118 9.35 6.78 2.57
CA LEU A 118 9.54 5.53 1.84
C LEU A 118 8.25 4.74 1.62
N ARG A 119 7.37 4.68 2.63
CA ARG A 119 6.10 3.94 2.52
C ARG A 119 5.07 4.59 1.61
N SER A 120 5.15 5.91 1.40
CA SER A 120 4.12 6.69 0.69
C SER A 120 4.52 7.09 -0.73
N SER A 121 5.78 6.81 -1.12
CA SER A 121 6.40 7.31 -2.35
C SER A 121 6.61 6.17 -3.34
N PHE A 122 6.18 6.37 -4.59
CA PHE A 122 6.26 5.37 -5.65
C PHE A 122 6.92 5.94 -6.90
N ARG A 123 7.78 5.15 -7.54
CA ARG A 123 8.37 5.48 -8.83
C ARG A 123 7.52 4.92 -9.96
N ILE A 124 7.25 5.76 -10.96
CA ILE A 124 6.57 5.32 -12.19
C ILE A 124 7.61 4.73 -13.12
N VAL A 125 7.44 3.46 -13.52
CA VAL A 125 8.37 2.79 -14.43
C VAL A 125 7.67 2.20 -15.64
N SER A 126 8.46 1.97 -16.69
CA SER A 126 8.02 1.32 -17.92
C SER A 126 7.53 -0.11 -17.65
N PRO A 127 6.49 -0.58 -18.34
CA PRO A 127 5.97 -1.94 -18.19
C PRO A 127 6.86 -3.01 -18.83
N ASN A 128 7.83 -2.65 -19.67
CA ASN A 128 8.71 -3.57 -20.38
C ASN A 128 10.13 -3.61 -19.80
N ASP A 129 10.35 -2.99 -18.64
CA ASP A 129 11.67 -2.89 -17.99
C ASP A 129 12.72 -2.10 -18.82
N ASP A 130 12.30 -1.45 -19.90
CA ASP A 130 13.09 -0.47 -20.65
C ASP A 130 13.21 0.86 -19.88
N ASP A 131 14.39 1.48 -19.91
CA ASP A 131 14.57 2.81 -19.33
C ASP A 131 13.94 3.88 -20.24
N ARG A 132 12.84 4.46 -19.76
CA ARG A 132 12.10 5.54 -20.40
C ARG A 132 12.11 6.81 -19.56
N SER A 133 13.03 6.91 -18.60
CA SER A 133 13.09 8.02 -17.65
C SER A 133 13.08 9.37 -18.35
N GLY A 134 12.22 10.28 -17.87
CA GLY A 134 12.03 11.61 -18.45
C GLY A 134 11.04 11.68 -19.62
N GLN A 135 10.61 10.56 -20.20
CA GLN A 135 9.52 10.56 -21.18
C GLN A 135 8.18 10.80 -20.47
N TYR A 136 7.34 11.65 -21.06
CA TYR A 136 6.00 11.92 -20.53
C TYR A 136 5.10 10.69 -20.64
N LEU A 137 4.33 10.44 -19.58
CA LEU A 137 3.33 9.39 -19.54
C LEU A 137 2.01 9.93 -20.09
N ALA A 138 1.42 9.19 -21.03
CA ALA A 138 0.15 9.54 -21.65
C ALA A 138 -1.05 8.75 -21.08
N TYR A 139 -2.27 9.28 -21.26
CA TYR A 139 -3.49 8.52 -20.99
C TYR A 139 -3.57 7.28 -21.89
N GLY A 140 -4.00 6.15 -21.31
CA GLY A 140 -4.04 4.84 -21.98
C GLY A 140 -2.70 4.10 -22.01
N GLU A 141 -1.59 4.79 -21.71
CA GLU A 141 -0.28 4.19 -21.67
C GLU A 141 -0.06 3.39 -20.39
N LYS A 142 0.52 2.20 -20.53
CA LYS A 142 0.77 1.29 -19.41
C LYS A 142 2.05 1.68 -18.68
N PHE A 143 2.02 1.56 -17.37
CA PHE A 143 3.16 1.73 -16.46
C PHE A 143 3.06 0.75 -15.29
N ARG A 144 4.13 0.66 -14.49
CA ARG A 144 4.11 -0.01 -13.19
C ARG A 144 4.42 1.00 -12.10
N LEU A 145 3.87 0.78 -10.90
CA LEU A 145 4.23 1.53 -9.71
C LEU A 145 5.24 0.71 -8.92
N GLN A 146 6.43 1.26 -8.78
CA GLN A 146 7.56 0.66 -8.08
C GLN A 146 7.72 1.32 -6.71
N THR A 147 7.93 0.52 -5.68
CA THR A 147 8.37 1.02 -4.37
C THR A 147 9.84 1.45 -4.42
N LEU A 148 10.24 2.37 -3.54
CA LEU A 148 11.63 2.84 -3.49
C LEU A 148 12.61 1.80 -2.93
N GLU A 149 12.09 0.85 -2.15
CA GLU A 149 12.88 -0.16 -1.48
C GLU A 149 12.22 -1.53 -1.52
N PRO A 150 13.03 -2.60 -1.48
CA PRO A 150 14.48 -2.60 -1.39
C PRO A 150 15.15 -2.35 -2.75
N ALA A 151 16.32 -1.72 -2.77
CA ALA A 151 16.95 -1.23 -4.00
C ALA A 151 17.53 -2.34 -4.89
N ASP A 152 17.95 -3.44 -4.27
CA ASP A 152 18.45 -4.66 -4.92
C ASP A 152 17.34 -5.51 -5.54
N GLU A 153 16.13 -5.45 -4.98
CA GLU A 153 14.98 -6.23 -5.42
C GLU A 153 13.72 -5.37 -5.41
N PRO A 154 13.42 -4.68 -6.53
CA PRO A 154 12.31 -3.73 -6.53
C PRO A 154 10.96 -4.44 -6.43
N MET A 155 10.07 -3.87 -5.59
CA MET A 155 8.71 -4.37 -5.45
C MET A 155 7.76 -3.51 -6.29
N TYR A 156 6.87 -4.17 -7.03
CA TYR A 156 5.82 -3.55 -7.83
C TYR A 156 4.45 -3.73 -7.21
N LEU A 157 3.57 -2.75 -7.44
CA LEU A 157 2.15 -2.93 -7.16
C LEU A 157 1.58 -4.00 -8.09
N PHE A 158 0.75 -4.85 -7.51
CA PHE A 158 0.14 -5.98 -8.18
C PHE A 158 -1.32 -6.11 -7.80
N SER A 159 -2.13 -6.46 -8.78
CA SER A 159 -3.47 -6.98 -8.57
C SER A 159 -3.74 -8.10 -9.57
N GLY A 160 -4.65 -9.01 -9.26
CA GLY A 160 -4.97 -10.08 -10.17
C GLY A 160 -6.42 -10.52 -10.09
N PRO A 161 -6.92 -11.19 -11.14
CA PRO A 161 -8.22 -11.81 -11.08
C PRO A 161 -8.25 -12.87 -9.98
N LYS A 162 -9.45 -13.17 -9.50
CA LYS A 162 -9.66 -14.32 -8.62
C LYS A 162 -9.27 -15.60 -9.34
N ARG A 163 -8.65 -16.51 -8.61
CA ARG A 163 -8.34 -17.85 -9.11
C ARG A 163 -9.64 -18.65 -9.28
N LEU A 164 -9.58 -19.77 -9.99
CA LEU A 164 -10.74 -20.63 -10.27
C LEU A 164 -11.46 -21.11 -8.99
N ASN A 165 -10.70 -21.29 -7.90
CA ASN A 165 -11.22 -21.64 -6.57
C ASN A 165 -11.79 -20.42 -5.79
N LEU A 166 -12.00 -19.29 -6.45
CA LEU A 166 -12.38 -17.99 -5.88
C LEU A 166 -11.39 -17.42 -4.86
N SER A 167 -10.20 -18.02 -4.71
CA SER A 167 -9.18 -17.47 -3.83
C SER A 167 -8.53 -16.26 -4.49
N LEU A 168 -8.03 -15.37 -3.64
CA LEU A 168 -7.33 -14.19 -4.09
C LEU A 168 -5.88 -14.52 -4.50
N PRO A 169 -5.29 -13.72 -5.41
CA PRO A 169 -3.91 -13.90 -5.82
C PRO A 169 -2.91 -13.38 -4.76
N VAL A 170 -3.35 -12.48 -3.87
CA VAL A 170 -2.59 -11.89 -2.76
C VAL A 170 -3.33 -12.20 -1.47
N GLU A 171 -2.60 -12.63 -0.45
CA GLU A 171 -3.09 -12.68 0.92
C GLU A 171 -2.99 -11.29 1.52
N LYS A 172 -4.13 -10.76 1.93
CA LYS A 172 -4.26 -9.43 2.52
C LYS A 172 -4.74 -9.57 3.95
N THR A 173 -4.27 -8.72 4.86
CA THR A 173 -4.74 -8.75 6.26
C THR A 173 -6.23 -8.40 6.34
N PHE A 174 -6.67 -7.50 5.46
CA PHE A 174 -8.05 -7.01 5.45
C PHE A 174 -8.65 -7.03 4.04
N TYR A 175 -9.86 -7.57 3.95
CA TYR A 175 -10.62 -7.69 2.72
C TYR A 175 -11.88 -6.82 2.77
N THR A 176 -12.17 -6.18 1.64
CA THR A 176 -13.43 -5.48 1.41
C THR A 176 -14.35 -6.27 0.50
N THR A 177 -15.64 -5.98 0.58
CA THR A 177 -16.64 -6.60 -0.28
C THR A 177 -17.47 -5.55 -1.00
N LYS A 178 -17.94 -5.92 -2.19
CA LYS A 178 -18.89 -5.16 -2.99
C LYS A 178 -20.03 -6.10 -3.36
N HIS A 179 -21.25 -5.79 -2.95
CA HIS A 179 -22.44 -6.63 -3.16
C HIS A 179 -22.25 -8.09 -2.70
N GLY A 180 -21.55 -8.30 -1.58
CA GLY A 180 -21.27 -9.63 -1.03
C GLY A 180 -20.09 -10.36 -1.68
N GLU A 181 -19.51 -9.81 -2.74
CA GLU A 181 -18.32 -10.37 -3.40
C GLU A 181 -17.05 -9.70 -2.88
N VAL A 182 -16.02 -10.49 -2.54
CA VAL A 182 -14.69 -9.97 -2.16
C VAL A 182 -14.08 -9.17 -3.31
N THR A 183 -13.64 -7.93 -3.05
CA THR A 183 -12.98 -7.08 -4.05
C THR A 183 -11.58 -7.59 -4.37
N LEU A 184 -11.04 -7.24 -5.53
CA LEU A 184 -9.66 -7.64 -5.85
C LEU A 184 -8.66 -6.90 -4.95
N PRO A 185 -7.68 -7.61 -4.35
CA PRO A 185 -6.68 -6.99 -3.51
C PRO A 185 -5.68 -6.19 -4.35
N LEU A 186 -5.06 -5.22 -3.70
CA LEU A 186 -3.86 -4.54 -4.16
C LEU A 186 -2.73 -4.95 -3.20
N GLY A 187 -1.64 -5.48 -3.73
CA GLY A 187 -0.50 -5.92 -2.95
C GLY A 187 0.83 -5.58 -3.63
N LEU A 188 1.91 -6.11 -3.06
CA LEU A 188 3.26 -5.98 -3.61
C LEU A 188 3.79 -7.32 -4.10
N VAL A 189 4.59 -7.27 -5.16
CA VAL A 189 5.27 -8.43 -5.72
C VAL A 189 6.71 -8.06 -6.08
N SER A 190 7.63 -8.97 -5.79
CA SER A 190 9.04 -8.86 -6.13
C SER A 190 9.24 -8.94 -7.64
N HIS A 191 10.19 -8.18 -8.19
CA HIS A 191 10.56 -8.27 -9.60
C HIS A 191 10.91 -9.70 -10.04
N LYS A 192 11.67 -10.45 -9.24
CA LYS A 192 12.00 -11.88 -9.48
C LYS A 192 10.77 -12.79 -9.59
N ASN A 193 9.67 -12.41 -8.94
CA ASN A 193 8.41 -13.16 -8.97
C ASN A 193 7.47 -12.68 -10.09
N CYS A 194 7.91 -11.75 -10.93
CA CYS A 194 7.21 -11.24 -12.10
C CYS A 194 7.85 -11.77 -13.39
N GLY A 195 7.06 -12.36 -14.29
CA GLY A 195 7.56 -12.79 -15.60
C GLY A 195 6.76 -13.92 -16.24
N PRO A 196 7.11 -14.33 -17.48
CA PRO A 196 6.40 -15.39 -18.21
C PRO A 196 6.40 -16.75 -17.48
N SER A 197 7.48 -17.06 -16.77
CA SER A 197 7.66 -18.31 -16.02
C SER A 197 7.64 -18.11 -14.50
N ALA A 198 7.26 -16.92 -14.03
CA ALA A 198 7.25 -16.59 -12.62
C ALA A 198 5.89 -16.86 -11.98
N ARG A 199 5.78 -16.65 -10.66
CA ARG A 199 4.52 -16.81 -9.91
C ARG A 199 3.42 -15.89 -10.43
N VAL A 200 3.80 -14.67 -10.82
CA VAL A 200 2.90 -13.62 -11.27
C VAL A 200 3.29 -13.18 -12.68
N PRO A 201 2.36 -13.22 -13.66
CA PRO A 201 2.62 -12.65 -14.96
C PRO A 201 2.84 -11.13 -14.85
N SER A 202 3.85 -10.60 -15.54
CA SER A 202 4.18 -9.16 -15.49
C SER A 202 3.03 -8.25 -15.89
N SER A 203 2.09 -8.73 -16.70
CA SER A 203 0.87 -7.98 -17.06
C SER A 203 0.02 -7.56 -15.87
N HIS A 204 0.09 -8.29 -14.76
CA HIS A 204 -0.69 -8.01 -13.56
C HIS A 204 -0.11 -6.90 -12.65
N THR A 205 1.07 -6.39 -13.00
CA THR A 205 1.63 -5.18 -12.40
C THR A 205 1.39 -3.94 -13.26
N HIS A 206 0.73 -4.12 -14.41
CA HIS A 206 0.47 -3.03 -15.36
C HIS A 206 -0.78 -2.27 -14.96
N PHE A 207 -0.63 -0.96 -14.83
CA PHE A 207 -1.70 0.00 -14.67
C PHE A 207 -1.64 1.01 -15.81
N PHE A 208 -2.76 1.66 -16.10
CA PHE A 208 -2.80 2.80 -17.01
C PHE A 208 -3.75 3.86 -16.44
N CYS A 209 -3.57 5.10 -16.88
CA CYS A 209 -4.45 6.20 -16.47
C CYS A 209 -5.56 6.41 -17.49
N ALA A 210 -6.77 6.62 -17.00
CA ALA A 210 -7.92 7.05 -17.81
C ALA A 210 -8.46 8.38 -17.28
N HIS A 211 -9.00 9.19 -18.19
CA HIS A 211 -9.61 10.46 -17.82
C HIS A 211 -10.82 10.25 -16.89
N LYS A 212 -10.98 11.14 -15.91
CA LYS A 212 -12.07 11.08 -14.90
C LYS A 212 -13.45 11.06 -15.54
N ASP A 213 -13.64 11.86 -16.59
CA ASP A 213 -14.89 11.94 -17.35
C ASP A 213 -14.85 10.87 -18.45
N PRO A 214 -15.80 9.90 -18.46
CA PRO A 214 -15.91 8.90 -19.50
C PRO A 214 -15.98 9.47 -20.92
N ASP A 215 -16.65 10.62 -21.10
CA ASP A 215 -16.93 11.18 -22.42
C ASP A 215 -15.67 11.76 -23.09
N LEU A 216 -14.68 12.16 -22.28
CA LEU A 216 -13.41 12.72 -22.74
C LEU A 216 -12.31 11.67 -22.90
N ARG A 217 -12.55 10.39 -22.56
CA ARG A 217 -11.50 9.36 -22.56
C ARG A 217 -10.90 9.16 -23.95
N PHE A 218 -11.74 9.07 -24.97
CA PHE A 218 -11.31 8.90 -26.36
C PHE A 218 -10.48 10.09 -26.85
N GLU A 219 -10.91 11.32 -26.55
CA GLU A 219 -10.17 12.53 -26.94
C GLU A 219 -8.88 12.74 -26.14
N SER A 220 -8.81 12.18 -24.94
CA SER A 220 -7.64 12.29 -24.05
C SER A 220 -6.57 11.25 -24.31
N GLU A 221 -6.90 10.16 -25.02
CA GLU A 221 -5.98 9.07 -25.28
C GLU A 221 -4.71 9.57 -25.99
N GLY A 222 -3.53 9.16 -25.50
CA GLY A 222 -2.24 9.62 -26.02
C GLY A 222 -1.83 11.04 -25.59
N LYS A 223 -2.70 11.82 -24.92
CA LYS A 223 -2.31 13.12 -24.33
C LYS A 223 -1.56 12.91 -23.03
N THR A 224 -0.64 13.83 -22.74
CA THR A 224 0.12 13.84 -21.50
C THR A 224 -0.77 14.05 -20.28
N ILE A 225 -0.37 13.47 -19.14
CA ILE A 225 -1.15 13.52 -17.91
C ILE A 225 -0.69 14.69 -17.05
N PRO A 226 -1.53 15.70 -16.78
CA PRO A 226 -1.19 16.76 -15.85
C PRO A 226 -1.16 16.25 -14.41
N VAL A 227 -0.18 16.72 -13.65
CA VAL A 227 -0.03 16.42 -12.22
C VAL A 227 -1.09 17.17 -11.42
N ASN A 228 -1.44 16.69 -10.23
CA ASN A 228 -2.52 17.22 -9.38
C ASN A 228 -3.92 17.19 -10.03
N TYR A 229 -4.09 16.61 -11.20
CA TYR A 229 -5.38 16.50 -11.88
C TYR A 229 -6.10 15.18 -11.52
N PRO A 230 -7.42 15.20 -11.24
CA PRO A 230 -8.20 13.99 -10.99
C PRO A 230 -8.25 13.06 -12.20
N LEU A 231 -7.91 11.80 -11.99
CA LEU A 231 -7.94 10.73 -12.99
C LEU A 231 -8.34 9.39 -12.36
N LEU A 232 -8.47 8.37 -13.20
CA LEU A 232 -8.66 6.99 -12.79
C LEU A 232 -7.39 6.21 -13.06
N ILE A 233 -6.98 5.36 -12.11
CA ILE A 233 -5.89 4.40 -12.29
C ILE A 233 -6.53 3.04 -12.50
N VAL A 234 -6.31 2.44 -13.66
CA VAL A 234 -6.98 1.21 -14.08
C VAL A 234 -5.96 0.08 -14.13
N HIS A 235 -6.28 -1.04 -13.49
CA HIS A 235 -5.47 -2.24 -13.61
C HIS A 235 -5.70 -2.89 -14.99
N ALA A 236 -4.63 -3.04 -15.76
CA ALA A 236 -4.71 -3.35 -17.19
C ALA A 236 -5.36 -4.70 -17.49
N VAL A 237 -5.11 -5.72 -16.65
CA VAL A 237 -5.61 -7.08 -16.89
C VAL A 237 -7.07 -7.23 -16.50
N THR A 238 -7.48 -6.65 -15.37
CA THR A 238 -8.85 -6.83 -14.84
C THR A 238 -9.81 -5.74 -15.31
N ASN A 239 -9.29 -4.67 -15.92
CA ASN A 239 -10.02 -3.47 -16.31
C ASN A 239 -10.87 -2.89 -15.16
N ARG A 240 -10.38 -3.07 -13.92
CA ARG A 240 -10.97 -2.52 -12.70
C ARG A 240 -10.11 -1.38 -12.18
N ASN A 241 -10.76 -0.41 -11.56
CA ASN A 241 -10.11 0.81 -11.11
C ASN A 241 -9.54 0.63 -9.71
N LEU A 242 -8.40 1.26 -9.43
CA LEU A 242 -7.92 1.44 -8.07
C LEU A 242 -8.98 2.18 -7.25
N ALA A 243 -9.26 1.70 -6.04
CA ALA A 243 -10.30 2.22 -5.17
C ALA A 243 -9.79 2.41 -3.74
N VAL A 244 -10.17 3.53 -3.13
CA VAL A 244 -10.16 3.69 -1.69
C VAL A 244 -11.49 3.23 -1.11
N GLU A 245 -11.43 2.44 -0.06
CA GLU A 245 -12.61 1.87 0.57
C GLU A 245 -13.05 2.68 1.78
N ASN A 246 -14.38 2.70 1.99
CA ASN A 246 -14.97 3.27 3.21
C ASN A 246 -14.92 2.24 4.35
N VAL A 247 -13.73 1.67 4.58
CA VAL A 247 -13.48 0.70 5.63
C VAL A 247 -12.14 1.08 6.26
N VAL A 248 -12.17 1.42 7.54
CA VAL A 248 -10.97 1.72 8.31
C VAL A 248 -10.38 0.41 8.83
N ALA A 249 -9.08 0.24 8.66
CA ALA A 249 -8.27 -0.81 9.26
C ALA A 249 -7.32 -0.20 10.29
N ASN A 250 -7.18 -0.84 11.45
CA ASN A 250 -6.14 -0.48 12.41
C ASN A 250 -4.86 -1.21 12.01
N THR A 251 -3.94 -0.47 11.40
CA THR A 251 -2.62 -0.99 11.04
C THR A 251 -1.63 -0.70 12.16
N LEU A 252 -0.39 -1.18 12.01
CA LEU A 252 0.68 -0.84 12.94
C LEU A 252 0.85 0.68 13.10
N PHE A 253 0.58 1.44 12.03
CA PHE A 253 0.82 2.87 11.94
C PHE A 253 -0.36 3.74 12.41
N GLY A 254 -1.52 3.13 12.67
CA GLY A 254 -2.73 3.82 13.10
C GLY A 254 -3.97 3.44 12.29
N PRO A 255 -5.07 4.18 12.44
CA PRO A 255 -6.28 3.98 11.64
C PRO A 255 -6.05 4.48 10.20
N GLU A 256 -6.15 3.56 9.24
CA GLU A 256 -5.92 3.83 7.82
C GLU A 256 -7.08 3.27 6.98
N PHE A 257 -7.32 3.80 5.80
CA PHE A 257 -8.37 3.30 4.90
C PHE A 257 -7.87 2.12 4.09
N GLN A 258 -8.72 1.11 3.93
CA GLN A 258 -8.40 -0.01 3.05
C GLN A 258 -8.43 0.41 1.58
N VAL A 259 -7.64 -0.27 0.75
CA VAL A 259 -7.66 -0.13 -0.71
C VAL A 259 -8.01 -1.43 -1.40
N SER A 260 -8.59 -1.32 -2.59
CA SER A 260 -8.94 -2.44 -3.45
C SER A 260 -8.80 -2.06 -4.92
N VAL A 261 -8.94 -3.04 -5.81
CA VAL A 261 -9.04 -2.82 -7.25
C VAL A 261 -10.45 -3.21 -7.70
N GLU A 262 -11.35 -2.24 -7.62
CA GLU A 262 -12.79 -2.41 -7.88
C GLU A 262 -13.40 -1.13 -8.46
N THR A 263 -14.27 -1.28 -9.48
CA THR A 263 -14.90 -0.13 -10.13
C THR A 263 -16.25 0.19 -9.50
N TYR A 264 -16.35 1.33 -8.83
CA TYR A 264 -17.58 1.84 -8.22
C TYR A 264 -18.23 2.87 -9.11
N LYS A 265 -19.46 2.60 -9.55
CA LYS A 265 -20.23 3.50 -10.41
C LYS A 265 -21.47 4.03 -9.68
N ASN A 266 -21.84 5.27 -9.96
CA ASN A 266 -23.10 5.85 -9.52
C ASN A 266 -24.25 5.45 -10.47
N VAL A 267 -25.45 5.94 -10.19
CA VAL A 267 -26.66 5.71 -10.99
C VAL A 267 -26.49 6.16 -12.46
N TYR A 268 -25.64 7.15 -12.70
CA TYR A 268 -25.31 7.67 -14.04
C TYR A 268 -24.18 6.91 -14.74
N LYS A 269 -23.79 5.73 -14.24
CA LYS A 269 -22.68 4.91 -14.76
C LYS A 269 -21.30 5.60 -14.71
N ARG A 270 -21.17 6.71 -13.99
CA ARG A 270 -19.91 7.43 -13.77
C ARG A 270 -19.21 6.89 -12.52
N GLU A 271 -17.89 6.81 -12.57
CA GLU A 271 -17.08 6.38 -11.43
C GLU A 271 -17.23 7.32 -10.23
N THR A 272 -17.37 6.73 -9.04
CA THR A 272 -17.55 7.47 -7.79
C THR A 272 -16.23 8.04 -7.26
N TRP A 273 -16.31 8.84 -6.19
CA TRP A 273 -15.14 9.40 -5.49
C TRP A 273 -14.10 8.34 -5.11
N LYS A 274 -14.53 7.11 -4.80
CA LYS A 274 -13.65 6.00 -4.42
C LYS A 274 -12.57 5.71 -5.46
N ASN A 275 -12.85 5.95 -6.74
CA ASN A 275 -11.93 5.64 -7.83
C ASN A 275 -11.13 6.84 -8.35
N GLN A 276 -11.33 8.02 -7.77
CA GLN A 276 -10.67 9.25 -8.25
C GLN A 276 -9.37 9.47 -7.49
N TRP A 277 -8.27 9.48 -8.23
CA TRP A 277 -6.91 9.68 -7.73
C TRP A 277 -6.26 10.87 -8.42
N LYS A 278 -5.22 11.43 -7.80
CA LYS A 278 -4.31 12.40 -8.39
C LYS A 278 -2.88 12.05 -7.99
N PHE A 279 -1.94 12.27 -8.91
CA PHE A 279 -0.51 12.19 -8.61
C PHE A 279 -0.03 13.53 -8.05
N THR A 280 0.85 13.48 -7.06
CA THR A 280 1.44 14.67 -6.44
C THR A 280 2.95 14.50 -6.23
N TYR A 281 3.69 15.60 -6.34
CA TYR A 281 5.07 15.74 -5.85
C TYR A 281 5.11 16.38 -4.47
#